data_AF-A0A4Y7ZLC0-F1
#
_entry.id   AF-A0A4Y7ZLC0-F1
#
_cell.length_a   1.000
_cell.length_b   1.000
_cell.length_c   1.000
_cell.angle_alpha   90.00
_cell.angle_beta   90.00
_cell.angle_gamma   90.00
#
_symmetry.space_group_name_H-M   'P 1'
#
loop_
_entity.id
_entity.type
_entity.pdbx_description
1 polymer ?
#
loop_
_entity_poly.entity_id
_entity_poly.type
_entity_poly.pdbx_seq_one_letter_code
_entity_poly.pdbx_strand_id
1 'polypeptide(L)'
;MRRDVMYSASKNIMNALSASNIYKVIFNHRLANKDGRGSYSETLKSLNSYSLLAAKYGDAEKEVCKFMNIGELNNPAMWHQLIEIKSPEDESFVVKTLQNIRFAQIHLPKLLKLIQQGLVEDIKQGSADLPSHFKEKALLSIILIEEEGHFSSPKRLSKVLDCIDVFYEVIASINKQPSNDLMVLAIDSGNDKFIDFLGMEKTINGIKDLIISIWDRKVFHRNDQAGADINLIAQSLPVIEDIKRLKNEGELESDIAENLIENIVKAATQFIESGVIIPEINAQASHDPRELMKPEPGLLISQDQNEDATTNLEEAELSEKDEVSEQLGEDELEKRSQLLGFDSASDLVRN
;
A
#
# COMPACT_ATOMS: atom_id res chain seq x y z
N MET A 1 2.94 -3.30 -2.90
CA MET A 1 3.79 -2.10 -2.68
C MET A 1 3.25 -0.91 -3.46
N ARG A 2 3.35 0.32 -2.94
CA ARG A 2 2.96 1.55 -3.67
C ARG A 2 3.93 1.86 -4.81
N ARG A 3 3.44 2.52 -5.86
CA ARG A 3 4.23 2.89 -7.04
C ARG A 3 5.35 3.88 -6.73
N ASP A 4 5.07 4.94 -5.98
CA ASP A 4 6.06 5.95 -5.58
C ASP A 4 7.15 5.35 -4.68
N VAL A 5 6.76 4.49 -3.74
CA VAL A 5 7.67 3.71 -2.90
C VAL A 5 8.53 2.75 -3.73
N MET A 6 7.92 2.06 -4.71
CA MET A 6 8.66 1.20 -5.63
C MET A 6 9.66 1.98 -6.47
N TYR A 7 9.28 3.17 -6.94
CA TYR A 7 10.14 4.05 -7.72
C TYR A 7 11.35 4.53 -6.89
N SER A 8 11.11 5.05 -5.68
CA SER A 8 12.16 5.52 -4.79
C SER A 8 13.11 4.40 -4.38
N ALA A 9 12.58 3.24 -3.98
CA ALA A 9 13.35 2.06 -3.63
C ALA A 9 14.22 1.57 -4.80
N SER A 10 13.63 1.49 -6.00
CA SER A 10 14.37 1.10 -7.21
C SER A 10 15.47 2.11 -7.56
N LYS A 11 15.22 3.42 -7.39
CA LYS A 11 16.23 4.47 -7.59
C LYS A 11 17.40 4.36 -6.60
N ASN A 12 17.12 4.08 -5.33
CA ASN A 12 18.13 3.83 -4.31
C ASN A 12 19.01 2.63 -4.66
N ILE A 13 18.41 1.54 -5.13
CA ILE A 13 19.12 0.34 -5.58
C ILE A 13 20.01 0.63 -6.79
N MET A 14 19.48 1.29 -7.82
CA MET A 14 20.25 1.66 -9.01
C MET A 14 21.44 2.56 -8.66
N ASN A 15 21.25 3.52 -7.76
CA ASN A 15 22.31 4.39 -7.27
C ASN A 15 23.40 3.58 -6.56
N ALA A 16 23.03 2.63 -5.69
CA ALA A 16 23.99 1.79 -5.00
C ALA A 16 24.79 0.87 -5.93
N LEU A 17 24.12 0.23 -6.90
CA LEU A 17 24.77 -0.61 -7.90
C LEU A 17 25.73 0.19 -8.79
N SER A 18 25.36 1.41 -9.14
CA SER A 18 26.18 2.29 -10.00
C SER A 18 27.36 2.89 -9.23
N ALA A 19 27.13 3.40 -8.01
CA ALA A 19 28.16 4.03 -7.18
C ALA A 19 29.24 3.02 -6.73
N SER A 20 28.85 1.78 -6.46
CA SER A 20 29.78 0.71 -6.07
C SER A 20 30.58 0.13 -7.23
N ASN A 21 30.21 0.43 -8.49
CA ASN A 21 30.79 -0.17 -9.71
C ASN A 21 30.80 -1.73 -9.70
N ILE A 22 29.91 -2.35 -8.91
CA ILE A 22 29.94 -3.79 -8.61
C ILE A 22 29.88 -4.67 -9.87
N TYR A 23 29.07 -4.28 -10.86
CA TYR A 23 28.98 -5.00 -12.14
C TYR A 23 30.33 -5.08 -12.85
N LYS A 24 31.00 -3.93 -13.03
CA LYS A 24 32.25 -3.84 -13.78
C LYS A 24 33.35 -4.64 -13.09
N VAL A 25 33.43 -4.55 -11.77
CA VAL A 25 34.47 -5.22 -10.99
C VAL A 25 34.27 -6.74 -10.98
N ILE A 26 33.05 -7.25 -10.73
CA ILE A 26 32.79 -8.70 -10.78
C ILE A 26 32.98 -9.23 -12.20
N PHE A 27 32.57 -8.49 -13.23
CA PHE A 27 32.76 -8.88 -14.63
C PHE A 27 34.25 -8.98 -14.99
N ASN A 28 35.04 -7.97 -14.63
CA ASN A 28 36.48 -7.97 -14.86
C ASN A 28 37.19 -9.06 -14.06
N HIS A 29 36.78 -9.28 -12.80
CA HIS A 29 37.31 -10.35 -11.96
C HIS A 29 37.04 -11.72 -12.56
N ARG A 30 35.82 -11.97 -13.07
CA ARG A 30 35.49 -13.21 -13.77
C ARG A 30 36.37 -13.42 -15.02
N LEU A 31 36.58 -12.38 -15.82
CA LEU A 31 37.47 -12.46 -17.00
C LEU A 31 38.92 -12.73 -16.58
N ALA A 32 39.43 -11.99 -15.59
CA ALA A 32 40.80 -12.09 -15.13
C ALA A 32 41.09 -13.40 -14.37
N ASN A 33 40.10 -14.01 -13.71
CA ASN A 33 40.24 -15.33 -13.09
C ASN A 33 40.45 -16.43 -14.14
N LYS A 34 39.90 -16.29 -15.36
CA LYS A 34 40.24 -17.20 -16.47
C LYS A 34 41.72 -17.09 -16.87
N ASP A 35 42.32 -15.93 -16.64
CA ASP A 35 43.72 -15.62 -16.95
C ASP A 35 44.65 -15.68 -15.72
N GLY A 36 44.14 -16.03 -14.54
CA GLY A 36 44.89 -16.09 -13.27
C GLY A 36 45.35 -14.74 -12.68
N ARG A 37 44.70 -13.62 -13.05
CA ARG A 37 45.12 -12.24 -12.68
C ARG A 37 44.07 -11.42 -11.92
N GLY A 38 43.03 -12.06 -11.37
CA GLY A 38 41.94 -11.37 -10.67
C GLY A 38 42.39 -10.54 -9.47
N SER A 39 41.94 -9.28 -9.38
CA SER A 39 42.22 -8.39 -8.24
C SER A 39 41.16 -8.56 -7.14
N TYR A 40 41.43 -9.46 -6.20
CA TYR A 40 40.57 -9.73 -5.03
C TYR A 40 40.24 -8.48 -4.22
N SER A 41 41.22 -7.59 -4.06
CA SER A 41 41.09 -6.36 -3.27
C SER A 41 40.07 -5.39 -3.87
N GLU A 42 40.04 -5.29 -5.21
CA GLU A 42 39.10 -4.40 -5.90
C GLU A 42 37.65 -4.92 -5.79
N THR A 43 37.46 -6.23 -5.97
CA THR A 43 36.15 -6.90 -5.82
C THR A 43 35.59 -6.73 -4.41
N LEU A 44 36.41 -6.97 -3.38
CA LEU A 44 36.00 -6.78 -1.99
C LEU A 44 35.69 -5.31 -1.68
N LYS A 45 36.45 -4.36 -2.23
CA LYS A 45 36.19 -2.93 -2.05
C LYS A 45 34.83 -2.52 -2.64
N SER A 46 34.51 -3.00 -3.84
CA SER A 46 33.20 -2.74 -4.47
C SER A 46 32.05 -3.40 -3.74
N LEU A 47 32.21 -4.66 -3.30
CA LEU A 47 31.21 -5.36 -2.48
C LEU A 47 30.95 -4.66 -1.16
N ASN A 48 32.01 -4.23 -0.46
CA ASN A 48 31.89 -3.46 0.77
C ASN A 48 31.20 -2.11 0.52
N SER A 49 31.58 -1.40 -0.54
CA SER A 49 30.93 -0.14 -0.93
C SER A 49 29.44 -0.33 -1.20
N TYR A 50 29.05 -1.42 -1.86
CA TYR A 50 27.64 -1.76 -2.07
C TYR A 50 26.95 -2.06 -0.74
N SER A 51 27.54 -2.90 0.11
CA SER A 51 26.99 -3.28 1.41
C SER A 51 26.73 -2.08 2.32
N LEU A 52 27.63 -1.08 2.32
CA LEU A 52 27.45 0.13 3.12
C LEU A 52 26.25 0.97 2.64
N LEU A 53 25.97 0.98 1.34
CA LEU A 53 24.80 1.64 0.78
C LEU A 53 23.52 0.83 1.03
N ALA A 54 23.62 -0.50 0.88
CA ALA A 54 22.53 -1.43 1.12
C ALA A 54 22.14 -1.56 2.60
N ALA A 55 23.06 -1.26 3.54
CA ALA A 55 22.75 -1.21 4.97
C ALA A 55 21.66 -0.17 5.33
N LYS A 56 21.41 0.80 4.44
CA LYS A 56 20.36 1.82 4.60
C LYS A 56 19.01 1.41 3.99
N TYR A 57 18.92 0.22 3.41
CA TYR A 57 17.70 -0.25 2.75
C TYR A 57 16.58 -0.52 3.77
N GLY A 58 15.40 0.06 3.49
CA GLY A 58 14.17 -0.29 4.17
C GLY A 58 13.59 -1.59 3.61
N ASP A 59 12.37 -1.91 4.02
CA ASP A 59 11.72 -3.15 3.60
C ASP A 59 11.33 -3.13 2.13
N ALA A 60 11.00 -1.95 1.58
CA ALA A 60 10.71 -1.79 0.16
C ALA A 60 11.94 -2.10 -0.72
N GLU A 61 13.12 -1.56 -0.39
CA GLU A 61 14.34 -1.87 -1.13
C GLU A 61 14.71 -3.35 -1.04
N LYS A 62 14.54 -3.98 0.13
CA LYS A 62 14.80 -5.41 0.30
C LYS A 62 13.85 -6.25 -0.55
N GLU A 63 12.57 -5.89 -0.59
CA GLU A 63 11.56 -6.57 -1.41
C GLU A 63 11.86 -6.42 -2.91
N VAL A 64 12.22 -5.22 -3.38
CA VAL A 64 12.68 -5.01 -4.76
C VAL A 64 13.93 -5.83 -5.06
N CYS A 65 14.92 -5.86 -4.17
CA CYS A 65 16.13 -6.68 -4.34
C CYS A 65 15.80 -8.18 -4.45
N LYS A 66 14.79 -8.66 -3.70
CA LYS A 66 14.30 -10.03 -3.77
C LYS A 66 13.67 -10.34 -5.13
N PHE A 67 12.76 -9.49 -5.62
CA PHE A 67 12.14 -9.67 -6.94
C PHE A 67 13.13 -9.56 -8.10
N MET A 68 14.11 -8.68 -7.98
CA MET A 68 15.20 -8.52 -8.94
C MET A 68 16.27 -9.61 -8.83
N ASN A 69 16.17 -10.48 -7.83
CA ASN A 69 17.11 -11.56 -7.53
C ASN A 69 18.57 -11.06 -7.42
N ILE A 70 18.73 -9.90 -6.78
CA ILE A 70 20.02 -9.28 -6.41
C ILE A 70 20.23 -9.24 -4.89
N GLY A 71 19.25 -9.72 -4.12
CA GLY A 71 19.32 -9.76 -2.66
C GLY A 71 20.53 -10.52 -2.11
N GLU A 72 21.03 -11.52 -2.86
CA GLU A 72 22.24 -12.29 -2.50
C GLU A 72 23.50 -11.41 -2.36
N LEU A 73 23.55 -10.24 -3.01
CA LEU A 73 24.65 -9.29 -2.85
C LEU A 73 24.75 -8.72 -1.43
N ASN A 74 23.63 -8.71 -0.70
CA ASN A 74 23.57 -8.27 0.69
C ASN A 74 24.04 -9.34 1.67
N ASN A 75 24.31 -10.57 1.22
CA ASN A 75 24.76 -11.67 2.05
C ASN A 75 26.29 -11.83 1.93
N PRO A 76 27.08 -11.44 2.96
CA PRO A 76 28.54 -11.57 2.90
C PRO A 76 29.03 -13.00 2.69
N ALA A 77 28.26 -14.01 3.11
CA ALA A 77 28.61 -15.41 2.90
C ALA A 77 28.68 -15.77 1.41
N MET A 78 27.86 -15.12 0.57
CA MET A 78 27.80 -15.35 -0.87
C MET A 78 28.95 -14.67 -1.63
N TRP A 79 29.67 -13.74 -1.00
CA TRP A 79 30.78 -13.03 -1.66
C TRP A 79 31.95 -13.96 -1.98
N HIS A 80 32.16 -15.00 -1.18
CA HIS A 80 33.17 -16.01 -1.46
C HIS A 80 32.90 -16.72 -2.80
N GLN A 81 31.64 -17.02 -3.12
CA GLN A 81 31.25 -17.63 -4.41
C GLN A 81 31.45 -16.66 -5.59
N LEU A 82 31.33 -15.34 -5.34
CA LEU A 82 31.60 -14.32 -6.36
C LEU A 82 33.09 -14.12 -6.65
N ILE A 83 33.93 -14.40 -5.66
CA ILE A 83 35.36 -14.13 -5.69
C ILE A 83 36.15 -15.37 -6.10
N GLU A 84 35.80 -16.53 -5.54
CA GLU A 84 36.54 -17.78 -5.69
C GLU A 84 35.67 -18.80 -6.44
N ILE A 85 35.74 -18.76 -7.77
CA ILE A 85 34.99 -19.65 -8.64
C ILE A 85 35.68 -21.02 -8.66
N LYS A 86 35.20 -21.97 -7.87
CA LYS A 86 35.79 -23.33 -7.77
C LYS A 86 35.02 -24.36 -8.57
N SER A 87 33.72 -24.16 -8.70
CA SER A 87 32.80 -25.13 -9.32
C SER A 87 32.05 -24.51 -10.51
N PRO A 88 31.50 -25.34 -11.41
CA PRO A 88 30.57 -24.87 -12.44
C PRO A 88 29.31 -24.21 -11.86
N GLU A 89 28.90 -24.61 -10.66
CA GLU A 89 27.76 -24.01 -9.93
C GLU A 89 28.07 -22.57 -9.52
N ASP A 90 29.28 -22.30 -9.01
CA ASP A 90 29.74 -20.94 -8.70
C ASP A 90 29.77 -20.07 -9.97
N GLU A 91 30.23 -20.62 -11.11
CA GLU A 91 30.25 -19.87 -12.37
C GLU A 91 28.82 -19.51 -12.81
N SER A 92 27.88 -20.45 -12.72
CA SER A 92 26.46 -20.19 -13.02
C SER A 92 25.88 -19.11 -12.10
N PHE A 93 26.18 -19.18 -10.80
CA PHE A 93 25.76 -18.18 -9.82
C PHE A 93 26.31 -16.78 -10.15
N VAL A 94 27.61 -16.67 -10.46
CA VAL A 94 28.24 -15.40 -10.87
C VAL A 94 27.61 -14.85 -12.13
N VAL A 95 27.39 -15.69 -13.15
CA VAL A 95 26.77 -15.27 -14.42
C VAL A 95 25.35 -14.76 -14.20
N LYS A 96 24.53 -15.48 -13.42
CA LYS A 96 23.16 -15.08 -13.09
C LYS A 96 23.15 -13.76 -12.31
N THR A 97 24.02 -13.62 -11.32
CA THR A 97 24.16 -12.38 -10.54
C THR A 97 24.54 -11.20 -11.43
N LEU A 98 25.52 -11.36 -12.31
CA LEU A 98 25.92 -10.34 -13.28
C LEU A 98 24.79 -9.96 -14.24
N GLN A 99 24.01 -10.94 -14.72
CA GLN A 99 22.85 -10.68 -15.56
C GLN A 99 21.77 -9.87 -14.83
N ASN A 100 21.47 -10.21 -13.58
CA ASN A 100 20.50 -9.50 -12.76
C ASN A 100 20.94 -8.06 -12.47
N ILE A 101 22.20 -7.85 -12.10
CA ILE A 101 22.76 -6.50 -11.91
C ILE A 101 22.68 -5.70 -13.21
N ARG A 102 23.09 -6.29 -14.34
CA ARG A 102 23.03 -5.63 -15.65
C ARG A 102 21.60 -5.25 -16.01
N PHE A 103 20.65 -6.13 -15.76
CA PHE A 103 19.24 -5.85 -16.00
C PHE A 103 18.78 -4.68 -15.13
N ALA A 104 19.10 -4.69 -13.84
CA ALA A 104 18.76 -3.62 -12.91
C ALA A 104 19.39 -2.27 -13.31
N GLN A 105 20.58 -2.26 -13.91
CA GLN A 105 21.21 -1.02 -14.37
C GLN A 105 20.68 -0.50 -15.72
N ILE A 106 20.31 -1.40 -16.64
CA ILE A 106 19.96 -1.02 -18.03
C ILE A 106 18.45 -0.93 -18.26
N HIS A 107 17.69 -1.89 -17.75
CA HIS A 107 16.27 -2.07 -18.08
C HIS A 107 15.35 -1.51 -17.00
N LEU A 108 15.69 -1.68 -15.71
CA LEU A 108 14.88 -1.12 -14.62
C LEU A 108 14.65 0.40 -14.75
N PRO A 109 15.64 1.26 -15.08
CA PRO A 109 15.35 2.68 -15.25
C PRO A 109 14.34 2.97 -16.36
N LYS A 110 14.31 2.14 -17.42
CA LYS A 110 13.35 2.28 -18.53
C LYS A 110 11.95 1.88 -18.09
N LEU A 111 11.84 0.80 -17.32
CA LEU A 111 10.57 0.36 -16.73
C LEU A 111 10.03 1.41 -15.75
N LEU A 112 10.90 1.99 -14.91
CA LEU A 112 10.52 3.06 -14.00
C LEU A 112 9.98 4.28 -14.75
N LYS A 113 10.59 4.68 -15.86
CA LYS A 113 10.08 5.78 -16.70
C LYS A 113 8.68 5.52 -17.28
N LEU A 114 8.31 4.27 -17.53
CA LEU A 114 6.97 3.94 -18.04
C LEU A 114 5.90 4.03 -16.96
N ILE A 115 6.29 3.79 -15.70
CA ILE A 115 5.37 3.74 -14.57
C ILE A 115 5.27 5.11 -13.88
N GLN A 116 6.32 5.95 -14.00
CA GLN A 116 6.43 7.26 -13.37
C GLN A 116 5.27 8.18 -13.77
N GLN A 117 4.62 8.77 -12.77
CA GLN A 117 3.58 9.80 -12.96
C GLN A 117 4.24 11.17 -12.93
N GLY A 118 4.92 11.53 -14.04
CA GLY A 118 5.74 12.75 -14.11
C GLY A 118 5.01 14.00 -13.58
N LEU A 119 3.76 14.21 -14.01
CA LEU A 119 2.97 15.36 -13.58
C LEU A 119 2.67 15.41 -12.07
N VAL A 120 2.35 14.26 -11.45
CA VAL A 120 2.09 14.18 -10.00
C VAL A 120 3.36 14.49 -9.22
N GLU A 121 4.50 13.96 -9.66
CA GLU A 121 5.80 14.21 -9.02
C GLU A 121 6.25 15.66 -9.19
N ASP A 122 6.07 16.24 -10.36
CA ASP A 122 6.40 17.64 -10.65
C ASP A 122 5.61 18.59 -9.74
N ILE A 123 4.32 18.30 -9.53
CA ILE A 123 3.45 19.04 -8.60
C ILE A 123 3.94 18.87 -7.16
N LYS A 124 4.23 17.63 -6.71
CA LYS A 124 4.73 17.36 -5.35
C LYS A 124 6.05 18.07 -5.06
N GLN A 125 6.93 18.19 -6.05
CA GLN A 125 8.26 18.81 -5.92
C GLN A 125 8.25 20.32 -6.18
N GLY A 126 7.12 20.91 -6.59
CA GLY A 126 7.02 22.33 -6.92
C GLY A 126 7.91 22.71 -8.10
N SER A 127 7.97 21.86 -9.13
CA SER A 127 8.84 22.08 -10.30
C SER A 127 8.56 23.43 -10.96
N ALA A 128 9.62 24.18 -11.26
CA ALA A 128 9.51 25.53 -11.87
C ALA A 128 8.85 25.51 -13.26
N ASP A 129 8.87 24.35 -13.93
CA ASP A 129 8.34 24.15 -15.29
C ASP A 129 6.86 23.77 -15.32
N LEU A 130 6.15 23.83 -14.19
CA LEU A 130 4.72 23.54 -14.15
C LEU A 130 3.91 24.54 -14.99
N PRO A 131 2.97 24.05 -15.83
CA PRO A 131 2.01 24.90 -16.52
C PRO A 131 1.33 25.90 -15.58
N SER A 132 1.06 27.11 -16.07
CA SER A 132 0.52 28.21 -15.26
C SER A 132 -0.80 27.88 -14.56
N HIS A 133 -1.63 27.00 -15.11
CA HIS A 133 -2.90 26.58 -14.52
C HIS A 133 -2.76 25.60 -13.34
N PHE A 134 -1.55 25.09 -13.09
CA PHE A 134 -1.23 24.30 -11.89
C PHE A 134 -0.56 25.12 -10.79
N LYS A 135 -0.21 26.38 -11.07
CA LYS A 135 0.31 27.29 -10.05
C LYS A 135 -0.80 27.59 -9.04
N GLU A 136 -0.45 27.69 -7.76
CA GLU A 136 -1.39 27.90 -6.63
C GLU A 136 -2.37 26.73 -6.36
N LYS A 137 -2.13 25.57 -6.99
CA LYS A 137 -2.84 24.33 -6.67
C LYS A 137 -1.99 23.44 -5.77
N ALA A 138 -2.64 22.69 -4.90
CA ALA A 138 -2.00 21.68 -4.05
C ALA A 138 -2.62 20.30 -4.26
N LEU A 139 -1.83 19.28 -3.93
CA LEU A 139 -2.22 17.88 -4.07
C LEU A 139 -2.82 17.33 -2.77
N LEU A 140 -3.98 16.69 -2.89
CA LEU A 140 -4.55 15.82 -1.86
C LEU A 140 -4.43 14.36 -2.32
N SER A 141 -3.60 13.58 -1.62
CA SER A 141 -3.53 12.13 -1.85
C SER A 141 -4.38 11.43 -0.80
N ILE A 142 -5.33 10.61 -1.22
CA ILE A 142 -6.08 9.74 -0.31
C ILE A 142 -5.74 8.27 -0.56
N ILE A 143 -5.88 7.46 0.50
CA ILE A 143 -5.62 6.04 0.50
C ILE A 143 -6.86 5.33 1.01
N LEU A 144 -7.44 4.46 0.19
CA LEU A 144 -8.46 3.51 0.62
C LEU A 144 -7.75 2.21 0.99
N ILE A 145 -7.78 1.88 2.27
CA ILE A 145 -7.20 0.65 2.79
C ILE A 145 -8.02 -0.53 2.28
N GLU A 146 -7.35 -1.51 1.68
CA GLU A 146 -7.93 -2.79 1.27
C GLU A 146 -7.46 -3.90 2.22
N GLU A 147 -8.36 -4.83 2.52
CA GLU A 147 -8.02 -6.04 3.27
C GLU A 147 -7.96 -7.24 2.31
N GLU A 148 -7.18 -8.26 2.66
CA GLU A 148 -7.09 -9.47 1.83
C GLU A 148 -8.48 -10.10 1.65
N GLY A 149 -8.89 -10.29 0.41
CA GLY A 149 -10.20 -10.83 0.05
C GLY A 149 -11.36 -9.82 0.08
N HIS A 150 -11.15 -8.59 0.56
CA HIS A 150 -12.17 -7.53 0.62
C HIS A 150 -11.76 -6.35 -0.25
N PHE A 151 -12.14 -6.40 -1.52
CA PHE A 151 -11.88 -5.32 -2.48
C PHE A 151 -12.96 -4.24 -2.43
N SER A 152 -12.57 -2.97 -2.64
CA SER A 152 -13.52 -1.88 -2.76
C SER A 152 -14.55 -2.10 -3.86
N SER A 153 -15.83 -2.07 -3.48
CA SER A 153 -16.94 -2.01 -4.43
C SER A 153 -16.99 -0.66 -5.14
N PRO A 154 -17.57 -0.57 -6.35
CA PRO A 154 -17.81 0.71 -7.03
C PRO A 154 -18.58 1.72 -6.16
N LYS A 155 -19.51 1.23 -5.32
CA LYS A 155 -20.28 2.05 -4.38
C LYS A 155 -19.42 2.66 -3.27
N ARG A 156 -18.39 1.95 -2.80
CA ARG A 156 -17.41 2.50 -1.83
C ARG A 156 -16.61 3.61 -2.51
N LEU A 157 -16.14 3.37 -3.73
CA LEU A 157 -15.38 4.38 -4.49
C LEU A 157 -16.19 5.64 -4.76
N SER A 158 -17.44 5.51 -5.23
CA SER A 158 -18.30 6.67 -5.49
C SER A 158 -18.54 7.48 -4.24
N LYS A 159 -18.87 6.82 -3.11
CA LYS A 159 -19.03 7.50 -1.81
C LYS A 159 -17.80 8.31 -1.43
N VAL A 160 -16.60 7.76 -1.63
CA VAL A 160 -15.36 8.47 -1.27
C VAL A 160 -15.16 9.70 -2.15
N LEU A 161 -15.41 9.61 -3.45
CA LEU A 161 -15.34 10.76 -4.35
C LEU A 161 -16.35 11.84 -3.93
N ASP A 162 -17.60 11.45 -3.67
CA ASP A 162 -18.66 12.36 -3.22
C ASP A 162 -18.28 13.05 -1.89
N CYS A 163 -17.67 12.32 -0.95
CA CYS A 163 -17.24 12.89 0.33
C CYS A 163 -16.14 13.94 0.15
N ILE A 164 -15.14 13.67 -0.70
CA ILE A 164 -14.06 14.62 -0.98
C ILE A 164 -14.59 15.85 -1.71
N ASP A 165 -15.52 15.68 -2.65
CA ASP A 165 -16.18 16.79 -3.34
C ASP A 165 -16.92 17.69 -2.35
N VAL A 166 -17.73 17.12 -1.45
CA VAL A 166 -18.42 17.88 -0.39
C VAL A 166 -17.44 18.60 0.54
N PHE A 167 -16.34 17.94 0.94
CA PHE A 167 -15.31 18.59 1.75
C PHE A 167 -14.71 19.80 1.03
N TYR A 168 -14.46 19.65 -0.27
CA TYR A 168 -13.94 20.73 -1.10
C TYR A 168 -14.92 21.88 -1.23
N GLU A 169 -16.18 21.61 -1.54
CA GLU A 169 -17.22 22.64 -1.64
C GLU A 169 -17.39 23.44 -0.35
N VAL A 170 -17.44 22.76 0.81
CA VAL A 170 -17.60 23.38 2.12
C VAL A 170 -16.40 24.28 2.44
N ILE A 171 -15.18 23.76 2.33
CA ILE A 171 -13.96 24.51 2.64
C ILE A 171 -13.73 25.64 1.63
N ALA A 172 -14.05 25.45 0.35
CA ALA A 172 -13.99 26.51 -0.67
C ALA A 172 -14.98 27.64 -0.34
N SER A 173 -16.21 27.29 0.08
CA SER A 173 -17.23 28.26 0.49
C SER A 173 -16.78 29.11 1.67
N ILE A 174 -16.21 28.47 2.71
CA ILE A 174 -15.65 29.16 3.89
C ILE A 174 -14.52 30.13 3.48
N ASN A 175 -13.68 29.73 2.53
CA ASN A 175 -12.54 30.53 2.05
C ASN A 175 -12.89 31.50 0.91
N LYS A 176 -14.17 31.59 0.51
CA LYS A 176 -14.66 32.40 -0.62
C LYS A 176 -13.89 32.11 -1.93
N GLN A 177 -13.57 30.83 -2.15
CA GLN A 177 -12.89 30.30 -3.35
C GLN A 177 -13.90 29.62 -4.28
N PRO A 178 -13.59 29.49 -5.59
CA PRO A 178 -14.38 28.65 -6.48
C PRO A 178 -14.34 27.18 -6.01
N SER A 179 -15.48 26.49 -6.09
CA SER A 179 -15.62 25.09 -5.68
C SER A 179 -15.49 24.08 -6.83
N ASN A 180 -15.42 24.55 -8.08
CA ASN A 180 -15.53 23.72 -9.29
C ASN A 180 -14.19 23.40 -9.97
N ASP A 181 -13.07 23.56 -9.26
CA ASP A 181 -11.72 23.42 -9.81
C ASP A 181 -10.94 22.22 -9.25
N LEU A 182 -11.61 21.38 -8.45
CA LEU A 182 -11.11 20.09 -8.00
C LEU A 182 -11.04 19.11 -9.17
N MET A 183 -9.89 18.47 -9.33
CA MET A 183 -9.64 17.52 -10.41
C MET A 183 -9.06 16.22 -9.86
N VAL A 184 -9.46 15.09 -10.42
CA VAL A 184 -8.77 13.81 -10.20
C VAL A 184 -7.57 13.75 -11.15
N LEU A 185 -6.37 13.69 -10.59
CA LEU A 185 -5.12 13.69 -11.33
C LEU A 185 -4.66 12.27 -11.67
N ALA A 186 -4.75 11.36 -10.68
CA ALA A 186 -4.35 9.98 -10.85
C ALA A 186 -5.18 9.05 -9.95
N ILE A 187 -5.41 7.84 -10.44
CA ILE A 187 -5.92 6.72 -9.65
C ILE A 187 -4.93 5.59 -9.83
N ASP A 188 -4.41 5.07 -8.72
CA ASP A 188 -3.50 3.94 -8.73
C ASP A 188 -4.03 2.80 -7.86
N SER A 189 -3.74 1.58 -8.26
CA SER A 189 -4.14 0.38 -7.54
C SER A 189 -2.89 -0.44 -7.26
N GLY A 190 -2.50 -0.50 -5.99
CA GLY A 190 -1.49 -1.43 -5.49
C GLY A 190 -2.14 -2.43 -4.55
N ASN A 191 -1.56 -2.56 -3.34
CA ASN A 191 -2.21 -3.28 -2.25
C ASN A 191 -3.44 -2.49 -1.74
N ASP A 192 -3.30 -1.17 -1.66
CA ASP A 192 -4.37 -0.22 -1.35
C ASP A 192 -4.71 0.59 -2.62
N LYS A 193 -5.86 1.27 -2.63
CA LYS A 193 -6.23 2.19 -3.72
C LYS A 193 -5.85 3.61 -3.38
N PHE A 194 -5.26 4.31 -4.35
CA PHE A 194 -4.78 5.68 -4.20
C PHE A 194 -5.51 6.57 -5.18
N ILE A 195 -5.95 7.73 -4.70
CA ILE A 195 -6.57 8.75 -5.55
C ILE A 195 -5.88 10.07 -5.22
N ASP A 196 -5.30 10.69 -6.24
CA ASP A 196 -4.64 11.98 -6.16
C ASP A 196 -5.56 13.04 -6.75
N PHE A 197 -5.93 14.02 -5.92
CA PHE A 197 -6.71 15.18 -6.32
C PHE A 197 -5.86 16.43 -6.37
N LEU A 198 -6.24 17.36 -7.25
CA LEU A 198 -5.61 18.65 -7.40
C LEU A 198 -6.67 19.75 -7.32
N GLY A 199 -6.46 20.72 -6.44
CA GLY A 199 -7.36 21.87 -6.24
C GLY A 199 -6.61 23.07 -5.69
N MET A 200 -7.31 24.17 -5.40
CA MET A 200 -6.71 25.38 -4.80
C MET A 200 -5.96 25.04 -3.51
N GLU A 201 -4.74 25.59 -3.37
CA GLU A 201 -3.85 25.28 -2.25
C GLU A 201 -4.51 25.48 -0.88
N LYS A 202 -5.17 26.63 -0.68
CA LYS A 202 -5.85 26.93 0.59
C LYS A 202 -6.97 25.94 0.90
N THR A 203 -7.76 25.56 -0.10
CA THR A 203 -8.88 24.63 0.07
C THR A 203 -8.37 23.22 0.38
N ILE A 204 -7.37 22.75 -0.37
CA ILE A 204 -6.77 21.43 -0.17
C ILE A 204 -6.12 21.32 1.21
N ASN A 205 -5.41 22.34 1.67
CA ASN A 205 -4.83 22.34 3.01
C ASN A 205 -5.94 22.29 4.09
N GLY A 206 -7.02 23.06 3.92
CA GLY A 206 -8.17 22.98 4.84
C GLY A 206 -8.85 21.60 4.85
N ILE A 207 -8.90 20.89 3.72
CA ILE A 207 -9.37 19.50 3.69
C ILE A 207 -8.42 18.57 4.44
N LYS A 208 -7.10 18.73 4.30
CA LYS A 208 -6.12 17.93 5.05
C LYS A 208 -6.30 18.11 6.55
N ASP A 209 -6.44 19.36 6.99
CA ASP A 209 -6.66 19.70 8.40
C ASP A 209 -7.98 19.11 8.93
N LEU A 210 -9.03 19.13 8.10
CA LEU A 210 -10.32 18.50 8.39
C LEU A 210 -10.18 16.97 8.54
N ILE A 211 -9.51 16.30 7.60
CA ILE A 211 -9.31 14.85 7.64
C ILE A 211 -8.47 14.46 8.86
N ILE A 212 -7.41 15.19 9.17
CA ILE A 212 -6.60 14.97 10.39
C ILE A 212 -7.50 15.14 11.62
N SER A 213 -8.30 16.21 11.68
CA SER A 213 -9.23 16.48 12.78
C SER A 213 -10.27 15.38 13.00
N ILE A 214 -10.74 14.74 11.92
CA ILE A 214 -11.65 13.59 11.97
C ILE A 214 -10.95 12.39 12.61
N TRP A 215 -9.75 12.06 12.15
CA TRP A 215 -9.02 10.88 12.60
C TRP A 215 -8.48 11.04 14.03
N ASP A 216 -7.97 12.21 14.40
CA ASP A 216 -7.55 12.49 15.77
C ASP A 216 -8.68 12.20 16.75
N ARG A 217 -9.88 12.74 16.49
CA ARG A 217 -11.06 12.48 17.32
C ARG A 217 -11.44 11.00 17.36
N LYS A 218 -11.39 10.31 16.23
CA LYS A 218 -11.66 8.86 16.19
C LYS A 218 -10.67 8.06 17.04
N VAL A 219 -9.38 8.45 17.06
CA VAL A 219 -8.38 7.82 17.94
C VAL A 219 -8.69 8.08 19.41
N PHE A 220 -9.09 9.30 19.78
CA PHE A 220 -9.45 9.66 21.16
C PHE A 220 -10.72 8.95 21.66
N HIS A 221 -11.73 8.77 20.80
CA HIS A 221 -13.00 8.13 21.16
C HIS A 221 -12.97 6.59 21.12
N ARG A 222 -11.80 5.98 20.92
CA ARG A 222 -11.67 4.51 20.87
C ARG A 222 -12.07 3.79 22.16
N ASN A 223 -12.15 4.50 23.29
CA ASN A 223 -12.50 3.93 24.59
C ASN A 223 -14.01 4.00 24.93
N ASP A 224 -14.82 4.73 24.15
CA ASP A 224 -16.26 4.86 24.36
C ASP A 224 -17.03 4.14 23.23
N GLN A 225 -18.29 3.78 23.47
CA GLN A 225 -19.05 2.76 22.73
C GLN A 225 -19.19 3.04 21.21
N ALA A 226 -18.35 2.37 20.41
CA ALA A 226 -17.98 2.60 19.00
C ALA A 226 -19.09 2.80 17.92
N GLY A 227 -20.37 2.60 18.22
CA GLY A 227 -21.47 2.83 17.26
C GLY A 227 -22.14 4.20 17.39
N ALA A 228 -22.18 4.76 18.60
CA ALA A 228 -22.81 6.06 18.89
C ALA A 228 -21.86 7.25 18.64
N ASP A 229 -20.55 6.99 18.50
CA ASP A 229 -19.53 8.03 18.48
C ASP A 229 -19.24 8.64 17.11
N ILE A 230 -19.48 7.95 15.98
CA ILE A 230 -19.09 8.49 14.65
C ILE A 230 -19.85 9.79 14.33
N ASN A 231 -21.16 9.84 14.64
CA ASN A 231 -21.94 11.05 14.44
C ASN A 231 -21.54 12.17 15.42
N LEU A 232 -21.14 11.84 16.64
CA LEU A 232 -20.63 12.83 17.62
C LEU A 232 -19.28 13.40 17.17
N ILE A 233 -18.39 12.55 16.64
CA ILE A 233 -17.14 12.96 16.02
C ILE A 233 -17.43 13.94 14.87
N ALA A 234 -18.34 13.58 13.97
CA ALA A 234 -18.72 14.43 12.84
C ALA A 234 -19.34 15.76 13.27
N GLN A 235 -20.14 15.80 14.34
CA GLN A 235 -20.76 17.03 14.86
C GLN A 235 -19.79 17.96 15.60
N SER A 236 -18.66 17.42 16.10
CA SER A 236 -17.65 18.15 16.87
C SER A 236 -16.48 18.67 16.02
N LEU A 237 -16.64 18.67 14.69
CA LEU A 237 -15.60 19.12 13.77
C LEU A 237 -15.44 20.65 13.81
N PRO A 238 -14.20 21.19 13.84
CA PRO A 238 -13.97 22.64 13.93
C PRO A 238 -14.59 23.42 12.77
N VAL A 239 -14.65 22.81 11.59
CA VAL A 239 -15.27 23.41 10.39
C VAL A 239 -16.74 23.80 10.63
N ILE A 240 -17.46 23.09 11.48
CA ILE A 240 -18.86 23.41 11.83
C ILE A 240 -18.92 24.69 12.66
N GLU A 241 -17.95 24.91 13.54
CA GLU A 241 -17.84 26.15 14.32
C GLU A 241 -17.53 27.34 13.41
N ASP A 242 -16.65 27.16 12.41
CA ASP A 242 -16.35 28.18 11.41
C ASP A 242 -17.59 28.56 10.58
N ILE A 243 -18.38 27.57 10.14
CA ILE A 243 -19.64 27.83 9.40
C ILE A 243 -20.63 28.60 10.29
N LYS A 244 -20.78 28.21 11.56
CA LYS A 244 -21.65 28.91 12.52
C LYS A 244 -21.19 30.34 12.78
N ARG A 245 -19.87 30.56 12.86
CA ARG A 245 -19.29 31.91 13.00
C ARG A 245 -19.65 32.78 11.80
N LEU A 246 -19.43 32.29 10.58
CA LEU A 246 -19.75 33.02 9.35
C LEU A 246 -21.25 33.32 9.20
N LYS A 247 -22.12 32.40 9.65
CA LYS A 247 -23.57 32.65 9.75
C LYS A 247 -23.89 33.80 10.71
N ASN A 248 -23.27 33.81 11.90
CA ASN A 248 -23.49 34.86 12.90
C ASN A 248 -22.95 36.23 12.47
N GLU A 249 -21.87 36.24 11.69
CA GLU A 249 -21.27 37.45 11.10
C GLU A 249 -22.08 37.97 9.89
N GLY A 250 -23.07 37.21 9.40
CA GLY A 250 -23.90 37.55 8.25
C GLY A 250 -23.18 37.37 6.91
N GLU A 251 -22.05 36.67 6.87
CA GLU A 251 -21.33 36.37 5.64
C GLU A 251 -21.94 35.20 4.86
N LEU A 252 -22.70 34.33 5.55
CA LEU A 252 -23.46 33.22 4.96
C LEU A 252 -24.94 33.34 5.30
N GLU A 253 -25.81 33.09 4.32
CA GLU A 253 -27.24 32.94 4.57
C GLU A 253 -27.52 31.72 5.47
N SER A 254 -28.54 31.85 6.33
CA SER A 254 -28.91 30.81 7.30
C SER A 254 -29.16 29.46 6.64
N ASP A 255 -29.89 29.46 5.52
CA ASP A 255 -30.28 28.24 4.81
C ASP A 255 -29.06 27.55 4.19
N ILE A 256 -28.13 28.33 3.63
CA ILE A 256 -26.88 27.81 3.07
C ILE A 256 -26.02 27.22 4.18
N ALA A 257 -25.86 27.93 5.30
CA ALA A 257 -25.05 27.46 6.43
C ALA A 257 -25.58 26.15 7.02
N GLU A 258 -26.90 25.99 7.17
CA GLU A 258 -27.51 24.75 7.67
C GLU A 258 -27.30 23.59 6.70
N ASN A 259 -27.48 23.82 5.40
CA ASN A 259 -27.21 22.82 4.37
C ASN A 259 -25.74 22.37 4.35
N LEU A 260 -24.79 23.31 4.50
CA LEU A 260 -23.36 22.99 4.57
C LEU A 260 -23.03 22.14 5.81
N ILE A 261 -23.66 22.43 6.96
CA ILE A 261 -23.47 21.65 8.19
C ILE A 261 -24.05 20.23 8.04
N GLU A 262 -25.23 20.07 7.43
CA GLU A 262 -25.79 18.74 7.20
C GLU A 262 -24.90 17.92 6.25
N ASN A 263 -24.47 18.54 5.15
CA ASN A 263 -23.63 17.90 4.15
C ASN A 263 -22.28 17.48 4.73
N ILE A 264 -21.62 18.33 5.52
CA ILE A 264 -20.30 18.02 6.08
C ILE A 264 -20.37 16.87 7.10
N VAL A 265 -21.42 16.84 7.94
CA VAL A 265 -21.63 15.77 8.91
C VAL A 265 -21.86 14.44 8.19
N LYS A 266 -22.75 14.43 7.19
CA LYS A 266 -23.04 13.23 6.40
C LYS A 266 -21.81 12.72 5.65
N ALA A 267 -21.04 13.62 5.03
CA ALA A 267 -19.81 13.28 4.33
C ALA A 267 -18.73 12.76 5.29
N ALA A 268 -18.56 13.38 6.46
CA ALA A 268 -17.61 12.92 7.47
C ALA A 268 -17.94 11.51 7.97
N THR A 269 -19.21 11.21 8.27
CA THR A 269 -19.64 9.87 8.66
C THR A 269 -19.33 8.84 7.56
N GLN A 270 -19.71 9.12 6.31
CA GLN A 270 -19.46 8.23 5.18
C GLN A 270 -17.96 8.05 4.88
N PHE A 271 -17.16 9.09 5.08
CA PHE A 271 -15.71 9.06 4.91
C PHE A 271 -15.06 8.13 5.93
N ILE A 272 -15.47 8.21 7.21
CA ILE A 272 -15.00 7.33 8.28
C ILE A 272 -15.38 5.87 8.02
N GLU A 273 -16.63 5.62 7.63
CA GLU A 273 -17.11 4.27 7.27
C GLU A 273 -16.36 3.68 6.08
N SER A 274 -15.94 4.52 5.14
CA SER A 274 -15.23 4.09 3.94
C SER A 274 -13.76 3.75 4.19
N GLY A 275 -13.23 4.04 5.38
CA GLY A 275 -11.87 3.66 5.77
C GLY A 275 -10.79 4.36 4.96
N VAL A 276 -10.99 5.65 4.69
CA VAL A 276 -10.08 6.48 3.91
C VAL A 276 -9.10 7.22 4.81
N ILE A 277 -7.82 7.16 4.49
CA ILE A 277 -6.76 7.91 5.19
C ILE A 277 -5.98 8.81 4.23
N ILE A 278 -5.16 9.70 4.76
CA ILE A 278 -4.19 10.48 3.99
C ILE A 278 -2.75 10.14 4.42
N PRO A 279 -1.74 10.22 3.53
CA PRO A 279 -0.35 9.95 3.87
C PRO A 279 0.18 10.75 5.07
N GLU A 280 -0.31 11.98 5.27
CA GLU A 280 0.09 12.88 6.34
C GLU A 280 -0.20 12.30 7.73
N ILE A 281 -1.26 11.48 7.88
CA ILE A 281 -1.59 10.80 9.13
C ILE A 281 -0.48 9.79 9.49
N ASN A 282 0.05 9.05 8.52
CA ASN A 282 1.17 8.12 8.76
C ASN A 282 2.45 8.83 9.20
N ALA A 283 2.64 10.09 8.79
CA ALA A 283 3.82 10.86 9.14
C ALA A 283 3.74 11.46 10.56
N GLN A 284 2.52 11.67 11.07
CA GLN A 284 2.26 12.33 12.36
C GLN A 284 1.83 11.36 13.46
N ALA A 285 1.20 10.23 13.13
CA ALA A 285 0.68 9.29 14.10
C ALA A 285 1.76 8.33 14.62
N SER A 286 1.73 8.05 15.93
CA SER A 286 2.48 6.97 16.56
C SER A 286 1.88 5.58 16.33
N HIS A 287 0.69 5.51 15.72
CA HIS A 287 -0.10 4.29 15.52
C HIS A 287 -0.30 4.02 14.02
N ASP A 288 -0.17 2.76 13.61
CA ASP A 288 -0.48 2.34 12.24
C ASP A 288 -2.00 2.48 11.99
N PRO A 289 -2.44 3.26 10.98
CA PRO A 289 -3.86 3.43 10.70
C PRO A 289 -4.61 2.14 10.39
N ARG A 290 -3.92 1.09 9.95
CA ARG A 290 -4.52 -0.25 9.81
C ARG A 290 -4.98 -0.81 11.15
N GLU A 291 -4.27 -0.51 12.24
CA GLU A 291 -4.66 -0.93 13.58
C GLU A 291 -5.84 -0.12 14.13
N LEU A 292 -6.05 1.11 13.65
CA LEU A 292 -7.21 1.94 13.98
C LEU A 292 -8.51 1.47 13.32
N MET A 293 -8.40 0.61 12.31
CA MET A 293 -9.53 0.11 11.52
C MET A 293 -9.98 -1.31 11.90
N LYS A 294 -9.18 -2.03 12.71
CA LYS A 294 -9.58 -3.36 13.19
C LYS A 294 -10.74 -3.24 14.18
N PRO A 295 -11.83 -4.01 14.01
CA PRO A 295 -12.89 -4.09 15.02
C PRO A 295 -12.28 -4.55 16.34
N GLU A 296 -12.76 -4.01 17.46
CA GLU A 296 -12.27 -4.42 18.77
C GLU A 296 -12.43 -5.93 18.91
N PRO A 297 -11.38 -6.66 19.38
CA PRO A 297 -11.58 -8.02 19.81
C PRO A 297 -12.55 -7.95 20.99
N GLY A 298 -13.82 -8.24 20.72
CA GLY A 298 -14.84 -8.29 21.76
C GLY A 298 -14.31 -9.16 22.88
N LEU A 299 -14.14 -8.58 24.07
CA LEU A 299 -13.84 -9.34 25.27
C LEU A 299 -14.96 -10.38 25.38
N LEU A 300 -14.63 -11.62 25.01
CA LEU A 300 -15.44 -12.78 25.30
C LEU A 300 -15.51 -12.86 26.82
N ILE A 301 -16.52 -12.21 27.39
CA ILE A 301 -17.00 -12.50 28.73
C ILE A 301 -17.52 -13.93 28.65
N SER A 302 -16.63 -14.90 28.90
CA SER A 302 -17.02 -16.25 29.29
C SER A 302 -17.68 -16.13 30.66
N GLN A 303 -18.97 -15.77 30.68
CA GLN A 303 -19.82 -16.05 31.83
C GLN A 303 -20.02 -17.57 31.86
N ASP A 304 -19.10 -18.25 32.53
CA ASP A 304 -19.35 -19.57 33.11
C ASP A 304 -20.39 -19.39 34.22
N GLN A 305 -21.66 -19.44 33.83
CA GLN A 305 -22.77 -19.81 34.70
C GLN A 305 -23.81 -20.58 33.88
N ASN A 306 -23.70 -21.91 33.89
CA ASN A 306 -24.73 -22.70 34.56
C ASN A 306 -24.33 -24.17 34.69
N GLU A 307 -24.54 -24.63 35.92
CA GLU A 307 -24.41 -25.98 36.44
C GLU A 307 -25.36 -26.98 35.75
N ASP A 308 -24.91 -28.23 35.76
CA ASP A 308 -25.68 -29.47 35.87
C ASP A 308 -26.63 -29.91 34.75
N ALA A 309 -26.13 -30.83 33.92
CA ALA A 309 -26.86 -32.03 33.56
C ALA A 309 -25.89 -33.19 33.25
N THR A 310 -25.61 -33.98 34.29
CA THR A 310 -25.42 -35.44 34.30
C THR A 310 -24.92 -36.11 33.01
N THR A 311 -23.69 -36.63 33.03
CA THR A 311 -23.43 -38.03 32.60
C THR A 311 -22.04 -38.46 33.07
N ASN A 312 -22.00 -39.51 33.89
CA ASN A 312 -20.81 -40.33 34.06
C ASN A 312 -21.25 -41.78 34.20
N LEU A 313 -20.50 -42.65 33.52
CA LEU A 313 -20.46 -44.11 33.61
C LEU A 313 -21.52 -44.88 32.82
N GLU A 314 -21.14 -45.37 31.65
CA GLU A 314 -20.75 -46.78 31.50
C GLU A 314 -20.00 -47.01 30.18
N GLU A 315 -18.74 -47.43 30.30
CA GLU A 315 -17.98 -48.08 29.22
C GLU A 315 -18.58 -49.46 28.96
N ALA A 316 -18.92 -49.76 27.71
CA ALA A 316 -19.08 -51.12 27.23
C ALA A 316 -18.57 -51.20 25.78
N GLU A 317 -17.71 -52.18 25.58
CA GLU A 317 -16.87 -52.47 24.43
C GLU A 317 -17.63 -52.97 23.18
N LEU A 318 -16.84 -53.10 22.09
CA LEU A 318 -17.01 -53.92 20.88
C LEU A 318 -17.69 -53.22 19.69
N SER A 319 -16.92 -52.83 18.67
CA SER A 319 -16.38 -53.70 17.60
C SER A 319 -17.46 -54.20 16.65
N GLU A 320 -17.66 -53.49 15.55
CA GLU A 320 -17.48 -54.02 14.18
C GLU A 320 -18.09 -53.05 13.13
N LYS A 321 -17.28 -52.81 12.09
CA LYS A 321 -17.66 -52.53 10.68
C LYS A 321 -18.32 -51.17 10.34
N ASP A 322 -17.64 -50.38 9.51
CA ASP A 322 -17.97 -50.39 8.06
C ASP A 322 -16.95 -49.58 7.23
N GLU A 323 -16.34 -50.28 6.27
CA GLU A 323 -15.62 -49.76 5.12
C GLU A 323 -16.63 -49.32 4.05
N VAL A 324 -16.90 -48.02 3.91
CA VAL A 324 -17.57 -47.39 2.73
C VAL A 324 -17.23 -45.89 2.84
N SER A 325 -16.68 -45.12 1.90
CA SER A 325 -16.50 -45.22 0.46
C SER A 325 -15.46 -44.17 0.03
N GLU A 326 -14.36 -44.63 -0.55
CA GLU A 326 -13.46 -43.82 -1.38
C GLU A 326 -13.98 -43.94 -2.83
N GLN A 327 -15.11 -43.28 -3.13
CA GLN A 327 -15.79 -43.44 -4.43
C GLN A 327 -16.63 -42.23 -4.85
N LEU A 328 -16.18 -41.01 -4.52
CA LEU A 328 -16.86 -39.76 -4.92
C LEU A 328 -15.98 -38.82 -5.77
N GLY A 329 -14.85 -39.30 -6.30
CA GLY A 329 -13.90 -38.46 -7.04
C GLY A 329 -14.01 -38.47 -8.57
N GLU A 330 -14.46 -39.56 -9.19
CA GLU A 330 -14.29 -39.73 -10.64
C GLU A 330 -15.45 -39.19 -11.49
N ASP A 331 -16.70 -39.30 -11.01
CA ASP A 331 -17.88 -38.81 -11.74
C ASP A 331 -17.96 -37.28 -11.85
N GLU A 332 -17.34 -36.55 -10.92
CA GLU A 332 -17.35 -35.08 -10.93
C GLU A 332 -16.25 -34.49 -11.84
N LEU A 333 -15.15 -35.23 -12.01
CA LEU A 333 -14.04 -34.89 -12.92
C LEU A 333 -14.42 -35.13 -14.38
N GLU A 334 -15.17 -36.20 -14.67
CA GLU A 334 -15.66 -36.49 -16.03
C GLU A 334 -16.74 -35.50 -16.50
N LYS A 335 -17.60 -35.03 -15.59
CA LYS A 335 -18.57 -33.97 -15.92
C LYS A 335 -17.90 -32.63 -16.21
N ARG A 336 -16.76 -32.35 -15.57
CA ARG A 336 -15.97 -31.13 -15.83
C ARG A 336 -15.18 -31.18 -17.14
N SER A 337 -14.69 -32.34 -17.57
CA SER A 337 -13.98 -32.45 -18.86
C SER A 337 -14.94 -32.29 -20.05
N GLN A 338 -16.16 -32.84 -19.96
CA GLN A 338 -17.18 -32.70 -21.00
C GLN A 338 -17.69 -31.26 -21.16
N LEU A 339 -17.74 -30.48 -20.09
CA LEU A 339 -18.21 -29.07 -20.14
C LEU A 339 -17.18 -28.12 -20.74
N LEU A 340 -15.90 -28.53 -20.80
CA LEU A 340 -14.78 -27.72 -21.31
C LEU A 340 -14.26 -28.19 -22.68
N GLY A 341 -14.89 -29.21 -23.27
CA GLY A 341 -14.56 -29.68 -24.62
C GLY A 341 -13.22 -30.43 -24.73
N PHE A 342 -12.76 -31.04 -23.64
CA PHE A 342 -11.55 -31.88 -23.63
C PHE A 342 -11.92 -33.35 -23.71
N ASP A 343 -11.30 -34.09 -24.63
CA ASP A 343 -11.62 -35.50 -24.92
C ASP A 343 -11.12 -36.48 -23.82
N SER A 344 -10.28 -36.04 -22.87
CA SER A 344 -9.94 -36.85 -21.69
C SER A 344 -9.44 -36.03 -20.49
N ALA A 345 -9.59 -36.58 -19.28
CA ALA A 345 -9.08 -35.97 -18.04
C ALA A 345 -7.54 -35.85 -17.99
N SER A 346 -6.81 -36.59 -18.84
CA SER A 346 -5.34 -36.50 -18.87
C SER A 346 -4.81 -35.23 -19.55
N ASP A 347 -5.63 -34.50 -20.29
CA ASP A 347 -5.22 -33.25 -20.96
C ASP A 347 -5.27 -32.02 -20.03
N LEU A 348 -6.01 -32.12 -18.92
CA LEU A 348 -6.14 -31.07 -17.90
C LEU A 348 -4.94 -30.98 -16.94
N VAL A 349 -4.09 -32.00 -16.88
CA VAL A 349 -2.94 -32.07 -15.95
C VAL A 349 -1.63 -31.59 -16.62
N ARG A 350 -1.63 -31.35 -17.93
CA ARG A 350 -0.42 -30.99 -18.71
C ARG A 350 -0.34 -29.53 -19.17
N ASN A 351 -1.33 -28.70 -18.87
CA ASN A 351 -1.29 -27.25 -19.03
C ASN A 351 -1.49 -26.58 -17.67
#